data_AF-A0A9K3CU42-F1
#
_entry.id   AF-A0A9K3CU42-F1
#
_cell.length_a   1.000
_cell.length_b   1.000
_cell.length_c   1.000
_cell.angle_alpha   90.00
_cell.angle_beta   90.00
_cell.angle_gamma   90.00
#
_symmetry.space_group_name_H-M   'P 1'
#
loop_
_entity.id
_entity.type
_entity.pdbx_description
1 polymer ?
#
loop_
_entity_poly.entity_id
_entity_poly.type
_entity_poly.pdbx_seq_one_letter_code
_entity_poly.pdbx_strand_id
1 'polypeptide(L)'
;MDTDWGLCQPSMFTALQKEVTALRAERDRRPAAFSSFVPSSLSMVQTLMERARGVDATSLSVDLKNLKVSLPLVRRILSQAQDLRDFIKINKRSQLVTKQCSTLAGSLARMHSAYHTSLISLTGLPFHPGDAMQRLRFASTLLSDLSAVKLVPLPQDTTHLTLAETRKYIQAEEFNQAVRELISSIGSVIDSQASIEECMEGLSDLETPDIEALTALNQESGALLDALYRLSRDQTVARTLVQQWKKVPLVTKVQAEREEFEVDCLGDRLKRLKGMTGMGQERAAVQAEIATRKQTLASMQRSIQERARLTRRLAPYTHLPEVAKALGQPLTPLDSALKNQAVMGVGMMVKHPVC
;
A
#
# COMPACT_ATOMS: atom_id res chain seq x y z
N MET A 1 70.83 -53.56 -39.69
CA MET A 1 70.45 -52.21 -39.25
C MET A 1 69.10 -51.93 -39.88
N ASP A 2 68.05 -52.36 -39.17
CA ASP A 2 66.67 -52.16 -39.55
C ASP A 2 66.30 -50.69 -39.30
N THR A 3 65.85 -50.00 -40.34
CA THR A 3 65.30 -48.64 -40.22
C THR A 3 63.79 -48.74 -40.19
N ASP A 4 63.29 -48.47 -38.99
CA ASP A 4 61.90 -48.41 -38.58
C ASP A 4 61.18 -47.26 -39.32
N TRP A 5 60.39 -47.57 -40.34
CA TRP A 5 59.46 -46.62 -40.97
C TRP A 5 58.16 -46.59 -40.17
N GLY A 6 58.26 -46.08 -38.94
CA GLY A 6 57.14 -45.90 -38.03
C GLY A 6 56.31 -44.66 -38.36
N LEU A 7 55.14 -44.90 -38.96
CA LEU A 7 53.86 -44.26 -38.64
C LEU A 7 53.81 -42.71 -38.69
N CYS A 8 53.54 -42.15 -39.87
CA CYS A 8 52.82 -40.88 -39.97
C CYS A 8 51.44 -41.05 -39.30
N GLN A 9 51.21 -40.34 -38.20
CA GLN A 9 50.02 -40.47 -37.37
C GLN A 9 48.71 -40.15 -38.16
N PRO A 10 47.75 -41.09 -38.25
CA PRO A 10 46.44 -40.88 -38.86
C PRO A 10 45.60 -39.75 -38.21
N SER A 11 45.97 -39.32 -36.99
CA SER A 11 45.30 -38.28 -36.22
C SER A 11 45.49 -36.87 -36.81
N MET A 12 46.66 -36.56 -37.39
CA MET A 12 46.90 -35.25 -38.00
C MET A 12 46.16 -35.10 -39.34
N PHE A 13 46.09 -36.17 -40.12
CA PHE A 13 45.37 -36.15 -41.40
C PHE A 13 43.86 -35.99 -41.19
N THR A 14 43.29 -36.66 -40.20
CA THR A 14 41.86 -36.51 -39.85
C THR A 14 41.53 -35.14 -39.25
N ALA A 15 42.45 -34.53 -38.50
CA ALA A 15 42.29 -33.15 -38.01
C ALA A 15 42.33 -32.12 -39.15
N LEU A 16 43.31 -32.21 -40.04
CA LEU A 16 43.42 -31.35 -41.23
C LEU A 16 42.22 -31.50 -42.17
N GLN A 17 41.71 -32.72 -42.35
CA GLN A 17 40.57 -32.97 -43.23
C GLN A 17 39.26 -32.44 -42.64
N LYS A 18 39.09 -32.46 -41.31
CA LYS A 18 38.01 -31.75 -40.59
C LYS A 18 38.12 -30.24 -40.72
N GLU A 19 39.33 -29.69 -40.60
CA GLU A 19 39.56 -28.25 -40.72
C GLU A 19 39.31 -27.77 -42.16
N VAL A 20 39.76 -28.50 -43.16
CA VAL A 20 39.49 -28.22 -44.58
C VAL A 20 38.00 -28.33 -44.91
N THR A 21 37.27 -29.29 -44.34
CA THR A 21 35.81 -29.40 -44.56
C THR A 21 35.04 -28.31 -43.82
N ALA A 22 35.47 -27.90 -42.63
CA ALA A 22 34.91 -26.74 -41.93
C ALA A 22 35.15 -25.44 -42.72
N LEU A 23 36.37 -25.21 -43.22
CA LEU A 23 36.72 -24.05 -44.04
C LEU A 23 35.96 -24.04 -45.38
N ARG A 24 35.71 -25.20 -45.98
CA ARG A 24 34.87 -25.32 -47.20
C ARG A 24 33.40 -25.03 -46.91
N ALA A 25 32.84 -25.60 -45.85
CA ALA A 25 31.47 -25.30 -45.43
C ALA A 25 31.28 -23.82 -45.06
N GLU A 26 32.31 -23.19 -44.50
CA GLU A 26 32.32 -21.76 -44.19
C GLU A 26 32.49 -20.88 -45.43
N ARG A 27 33.32 -21.32 -46.39
CA ARG A 27 33.44 -20.71 -47.72
C ARG A 27 32.13 -20.78 -48.51
N ASP A 28 31.37 -21.87 -48.39
CA ASP A 28 30.09 -22.05 -49.10
C ASP A 28 28.93 -21.29 -48.44
N ARG A 29 29.03 -20.96 -47.14
CA ARG A 29 28.05 -20.11 -46.42
C ARG A 29 28.14 -18.61 -46.75
N ARG A 30 29.33 -18.10 -47.10
CA ARG A 30 29.56 -16.66 -47.38
C ARG A 30 28.80 -16.15 -48.61
N PRO A 31 28.76 -16.87 -49.76
CA PRO A 31 27.95 -16.50 -50.91
C PRO A 31 26.44 -16.46 -50.59
N ALA A 32 25.95 -17.37 -49.76
CA ALA A 32 24.53 -17.45 -49.41
C ALA A 32 24.05 -16.26 -48.56
N ALA A 33 24.87 -15.77 -47.63
CA ALA A 33 24.55 -14.61 -46.80
C ALA A 33 24.65 -13.26 -47.56
N PHE A 34 25.57 -13.14 -48.51
CA PHE A 34 25.62 -12.01 -49.44
C PHE A 34 24.42 -12.00 -50.39
N SER A 35 24.02 -13.18 -50.88
CA SER A 35 22.90 -13.33 -51.81
C SER A 35 21.54 -13.01 -51.19
N SER A 36 21.40 -13.21 -49.87
CA SER A 36 20.17 -12.96 -49.11
C SER A 36 20.04 -11.55 -48.53
N PHE A 37 21.03 -10.67 -48.72
CA PHE A 37 20.98 -9.29 -48.24
C PHE A 37 19.84 -8.50 -48.89
N VAL A 38 19.07 -7.79 -48.04
CA VAL A 38 17.93 -6.97 -48.46
C VAL A 38 18.22 -5.49 -48.15
N PRO A 39 18.07 -4.56 -49.10
CA PRO A 39 18.36 -3.14 -48.89
C PRO A 39 17.59 -2.46 -47.75
N SER A 40 16.44 -2.99 -47.34
CA SER A 40 15.65 -2.48 -46.20
C SER A 40 16.35 -2.63 -44.84
N SER A 41 17.45 -3.36 -44.76
CA SER A 41 18.25 -3.49 -43.54
C SER A 41 19.00 -2.20 -43.17
N LEU A 42 19.29 -1.31 -44.14
CA LEU A 42 19.96 -0.02 -43.88
C LEU A 42 19.10 0.94 -43.04
N SER A 43 17.80 1.05 -43.34
CA SER A 43 16.87 1.90 -42.57
C SER A 43 16.70 1.42 -41.13
N MET A 44 16.78 0.10 -40.90
CA MET A 44 16.77 -0.46 -39.54
C MET A 44 18.00 0.01 -38.74
N VAL A 45 19.20 -0.05 -39.33
CA VAL A 45 20.44 0.39 -38.66
C VAL A 45 20.41 1.88 -38.36
N GLN A 46 19.91 2.71 -39.30
CA GLN A 46 19.73 4.15 -39.08
C GLN A 46 18.76 4.42 -37.92
N THR A 47 17.65 3.70 -37.85
CA THR A 47 16.69 3.79 -36.72
C THR A 47 17.33 3.43 -35.39
N LEU A 48 18.18 2.39 -35.36
CA LEU A 48 18.93 2.01 -34.17
C LEU A 48 19.99 3.05 -33.79
N MET A 49 20.65 3.68 -34.77
CA MET A 49 21.58 4.78 -34.51
C MET A 49 20.87 6.00 -33.90
N GLU A 50 19.68 6.35 -34.37
CA GLU A 50 18.88 7.42 -33.77
C GLU A 50 18.49 7.10 -32.32
N ARG A 51 18.04 5.87 -32.06
CA ARG A 51 17.74 5.40 -30.70
C ARG A 51 18.98 5.40 -29.79
N ALA A 52 20.12 4.96 -30.32
CA ALA A 52 21.40 4.92 -29.62
C ALA A 52 21.88 6.33 -29.21
N ARG A 53 21.71 7.33 -30.09
CA ARG A 53 22.02 8.73 -29.76
C ARG A 53 21.19 9.29 -28.61
N GLY A 54 20.02 8.72 -28.37
CA GLY A 54 19.17 9.07 -27.22
C GLY A 54 19.65 8.49 -25.89
N VAL A 55 20.64 7.58 -25.89
CA VAL A 55 21.19 6.99 -24.65
C VAL A 55 22.43 7.74 -24.22
N ASP A 56 22.31 8.47 -23.12
CA ASP A 56 23.48 8.98 -22.40
C ASP A 56 24.06 7.87 -21.51
N ALA A 57 25.20 7.32 -21.93
CA ALA A 57 25.90 6.27 -21.19
C ALA A 57 26.40 6.73 -19.80
N THR A 58 26.69 8.02 -19.63
CA THR A 58 27.10 8.56 -18.33
C THR A 58 25.93 8.59 -17.36
N SER A 59 24.77 9.08 -17.81
CA SER A 59 23.51 9.00 -17.06
C SER A 59 23.14 7.55 -16.74
N LEU A 60 23.28 6.62 -17.70
CA LEU A 60 22.95 5.20 -17.49
C LEU A 60 23.82 4.55 -16.41
N SER A 61 25.12 4.87 -16.37
CA SER A 61 26.01 4.36 -15.31
C SER A 61 25.62 4.88 -13.92
N VAL A 62 25.21 6.15 -13.83
CA VAL A 62 24.69 6.74 -12.59
C VAL A 62 23.37 6.07 -12.19
N ASP A 63 22.45 5.88 -13.12
CA ASP A 63 21.17 5.22 -12.90
C ASP A 63 21.37 3.77 -12.41
N LEU A 64 22.30 3.01 -13.00
CA LEU A 64 22.62 1.64 -12.56
C LEU A 64 23.09 1.60 -11.11
N LYS A 65 24.01 2.49 -10.72
CA LYS A 65 24.51 2.59 -9.34
C LYS A 65 23.38 2.96 -8.38
N ASN A 66 22.59 3.94 -8.76
CA ASN A 66 21.46 4.44 -7.99
C ASN A 66 20.39 3.36 -7.79
N LEU A 67 20.02 2.63 -8.86
CA LEU A 67 19.06 1.54 -8.82
C LEU A 67 19.53 0.38 -7.97
N LYS A 68 20.81 -0.04 -8.08
CA LYS A 68 21.35 -1.10 -7.21
C LYS A 68 21.15 -0.80 -5.73
N VAL A 69 21.29 0.47 -5.32
CA VAL A 69 21.09 0.90 -3.93
C VAL A 69 19.60 1.05 -3.59
N SER A 70 18.77 1.57 -4.50
CA SER A 70 17.35 1.83 -4.21
C SER A 70 16.43 0.62 -4.41
N LEU A 71 16.83 -0.40 -5.17
CA LEU A 71 15.98 -1.57 -5.48
C LEU A 71 15.44 -2.28 -4.23
N PRO A 72 16.26 -2.57 -3.19
CA PRO A 72 15.75 -3.14 -1.95
C PRO A 72 14.70 -2.26 -1.27
N LEU A 73 14.86 -0.93 -1.34
CA LEU A 73 13.90 0.03 -0.80
C LEU A 73 12.58 0.01 -1.59
N VAL A 74 12.64 -0.02 -2.92
CA VAL A 74 11.45 -0.11 -3.80
C VAL A 74 10.69 -1.43 -3.56
N ARG A 75 11.39 -2.57 -3.44
CA ARG A 75 10.75 -3.84 -3.08
C ARG A 75 10.03 -3.76 -1.74
N ARG A 76 10.71 -3.22 -0.73
CA ARG A 76 10.18 -3.10 0.62
C ARG A 76 8.93 -2.23 0.67
N ILE A 77 8.95 -1.05 0.03
CA ILE A 77 7.81 -0.15 0.06
C ILE A 77 6.61 -0.70 -0.71
N LEU A 78 6.81 -1.39 -1.83
CA LEU A 78 5.71 -2.00 -2.58
C LEU A 78 5.06 -3.14 -1.79
N SER A 79 5.87 -3.99 -1.13
CA SER A 79 5.34 -5.01 -0.22
C SER A 79 4.55 -4.38 0.94
N GLN A 80 5.10 -3.35 1.58
CA GLN A 80 4.41 -2.66 2.67
C GLN A 80 3.12 -1.94 2.20
N ALA A 81 3.13 -1.37 1.00
CA ALA A 81 1.96 -0.77 0.38
C ALA A 81 0.86 -1.82 0.15
N GLN A 82 1.24 -3.00 -0.33
CA GLN A 82 0.31 -4.10 -0.54
C GLN A 82 -0.31 -4.55 0.79
N ASP A 83 0.50 -4.77 1.82
CA ASP A 83 0.00 -5.13 3.15
C ASP A 83 -0.99 -4.08 3.70
N LEU A 84 -0.69 -2.79 3.53
CA LEU A 84 -1.58 -1.71 3.93
C LEU A 84 -2.89 -1.69 3.13
N ARG A 85 -2.84 -1.86 1.81
CA ARG A 85 -4.03 -1.95 0.96
C ARG A 85 -4.92 -3.12 1.37
N ASP A 86 -4.32 -4.28 1.62
CA ASP A 86 -5.04 -5.46 2.07
C ASP A 86 -5.66 -5.24 3.45
N PHE A 87 -4.94 -4.60 4.37
CA PHE A 87 -5.47 -4.21 5.67
C PHE A 87 -6.69 -3.29 5.54
N ILE A 88 -6.60 -2.23 4.72
CA ILE A 88 -7.69 -1.27 4.50
C ILE A 88 -8.89 -1.96 3.85
N LYS A 89 -8.64 -2.81 2.85
CA LYS A 89 -9.68 -3.58 2.14
C LYS A 89 -10.47 -4.51 3.08
N ILE A 90 -9.79 -5.17 4.02
CA ILE A 90 -10.39 -6.05 5.04
C ILE A 90 -11.12 -5.25 6.13
N ASN A 91 -10.63 -4.06 6.46
CA ASN A 91 -11.13 -3.24 7.57
C ASN A 91 -11.87 -2.00 7.10
N LYS A 92 -12.92 -2.21 6.29
CA LYS A 92 -13.78 -1.14 5.79
C LYS A 92 -14.33 -0.28 6.93
N ARG A 93 -14.33 1.05 6.73
CA ARG A 93 -14.73 2.06 7.72
C ARG A 93 -16.10 1.79 8.36
N SER A 94 -17.07 1.33 7.56
CA SER A 94 -18.42 0.99 8.01
C SER A 94 -18.50 -0.17 9.00
N GLN A 95 -17.48 -1.03 9.04
CA GLN A 95 -17.42 -2.22 9.90
C GLN A 95 -16.57 -2.01 11.15
N LEU A 96 -15.93 -0.85 11.33
CA LEU A 96 -15.02 -0.63 12.45
C LEU A 96 -15.73 -0.66 13.81
N VAL A 97 -16.98 -0.19 13.87
CA VAL A 97 -17.76 -0.09 15.11
C VAL A 97 -18.04 -1.45 15.77
N THR A 98 -17.99 -2.54 15.00
CA THR A 98 -18.21 -3.91 15.50
C THR A 98 -16.91 -4.63 15.87
N LYS A 99 -15.75 -4.06 15.53
CA LYS A 99 -14.43 -4.63 15.79
C LYS A 99 -13.77 -3.99 17.00
N GLN A 100 -12.75 -4.65 17.55
CA GLN A 100 -11.94 -4.09 18.64
C GLN A 100 -10.95 -3.06 18.07
N CYS A 101 -11.30 -1.77 18.15
CA CYS A 101 -10.53 -0.71 17.49
C CYS A 101 -9.13 -0.53 18.08
N SER A 102 -8.92 -0.83 19.38
CA SER A 102 -7.59 -0.74 20.01
C SER A 102 -6.56 -1.67 19.36
N THR A 103 -6.97 -2.90 19.07
CA THR A 103 -6.10 -3.92 18.46
C THR A 103 -5.81 -3.58 17.00
N LEU A 104 -6.84 -3.14 16.27
CA LEU A 104 -6.69 -2.69 14.89
C LEU A 104 -5.78 -1.46 14.78
N ALA A 105 -5.92 -0.49 15.69
CA ALA A 105 -5.05 0.68 15.75
C ALA A 105 -3.59 0.28 15.98
N GLY A 106 -3.32 -0.64 16.90
CA GLY A 106 -1.96 -1.12 17.15
C GLY A 106 -1.32 -1.83 15.96
N SER A 107 -2.09 -2.64 15.22
CA SER A 107 -1.61 -3.27 13.99
C SER A 107 -1.36 -2.25 12.88
N LEU A 108 -2.33 -1.36 12.62
CA LEU A 108 -2.20 -0.34 11.58
C LEU A 108 -1.08 0.64 11.89
N ALA A 109 -0.89 1.08 13.15
CA ALA A 109 0.18 1.99 13.53
C ALA A 109 1.57 1.44 13.20
N ARG A 110 1.79 0.13 13.45
CA ARG A 110 3.06 -0.53 13.12
C ARG A 110 3.29 -0.59 11.61
N MET A 111 2.27 -0.99 10.85
CA MET A 111 2.35 -1.06 9.39
C MET A 111 2.55 0.32 8.76
N HIS A 112 1.77 1.31 9.22
CA HIS A 112 1.82 2.70 8.79
C HIS A 112 3.19 3.32 9.07
N SER A 113 3.74 3.16 10.28
CA SER A 113 5.05 3.71 10.63
C SER A 113 6.18 3.11 9.79
N ALA A 114 6.18 1.79 9.60
CA ALA A 114 7.17 1.12 8.75
C ALA A 114 7.08 1.59 7.29
N TYR A 115 5.86 1.68 6.75
CA TYR A 115 5.59 2.19 5.42
C TYR A 115 5.99 3.65 5.24
N HIS A 116 5.59 4.51 6.18
CA HIS A 116 5.88 5.94 6.18
C HIS A 116 7.38 6.21 6.17
N THR A 117 8.15 5.45 6.96
CA THR A 117 9.62 5.52 6.96
C THR A 117 10.21 5.15 5.61
N SER A 118 9.71 4.07 4.98
CA SER A 118 10.12 3.70 3.62
C SER A 118 9.74 4.76 2.59
N LEU A 119 8.55 5.36 2.70
CA LEU A 119 8.09 6.42 1.81
C LEU A 119 8.97 7.66 1.91
N ILE A 120 9.28 8.12 3.13
CA ILE A 120 10.22 9.23 3.35
C ILE A 120 11.58 8.92 2.72
N SER A 121 12.08 7.70 2.91
CA SER A 121 13.36 7.28 2.34
C SER A 121 13.33 7.31 0.80
N LEU A 122 12.21 6.92 0.19
CA LEU A 122 12.03 6.89 -1.26
C LEU A 122 11.91 8.31 -1.83
N THR A 123 11.12 9.18 -1.19
CA THR A 123 10.94 10.57 -1.61
C THR A 123 12.18 11.44 -1.33
N GLY A 124 13.05 11.00 -0.42
CA GLY A 124 14.31 11.65 -0.11
C GLY A 124 15.46 11.30 -1.06
N LEU A 125 15.23 10.41 -2.03
CA LEU A 125 16.25 10.09 -3.03
C LEU A 125 16.52 11.30 -3.95
N PRO A 126 17.78 11.54 -4.35
CA PRO A 126 18.13 12.65 -5.23
C PRO A 126 17.73 12.41 -6.70
N PHE A 127 17.08 11.28 -7.00
CA PHE A 127 16.66 10.86 -8.33
C PHE A 127 15.30 10.15 -8.24
N HIS A 128 14.57 10.11 -9.36
CA HIS A 128 13.32 9.37 -9.46
C HIS A 128 13.60 7.92 -9.91
N PRO A 129 13.33 6.89 -9.08
CA PRO A 129 13.62 5.50 -9.44
C PRO A 129 12.86 5.03 -10.67
N GLY A 130 11.64 5.55 -10.89
CA GLY A 130 10.84 5.19 -12.05
C GLY A 130 11.48 5.60 -13.37
N ASP A 131 12.11 6.77 -13.42
CA ASP A 131 12.76 7.29 -14.62
C ASP A 131 14.02 6.49 -14.93
N ALA A 132 14.82 6.20 -13.90
CA ALA A 132 15.99 5.34 -14.01
C ALA A 132 15.62 3.93 -14.48
N MET A 133 14.54 3.34 -13.96
CA MET A 133 14.02 2.05 -14.42
C MET A 133 13.59 2.09 -15.89
N GLN A 134 12.93 3.17 -16.34
CA GLN A 134 12.53 3.31 -17.75
C GLN A 134 13.73 3.43 -18.68
N ARG A 135 14.74 4.24 -18.31
CA ARG A 135 15.99 4.36 -19.09
C ARG A 135 16.74 3.03 -19.15
N LEU A 136 16.76 2.28 -18.06
CA LEU A 136 17.37 0.95 -18.03
C LEU A 136 16.64 -0.06 -18.92
N ARG A 137 15.30 -0.07 -18.87
CA ARG A 137 14.46 -0.90 -19.78
C ARG A 137 14.75 -0.56 -21.24
N PHE A 138 14.83 0.73 -21.58
CA PHE A 138 15.18 1.17 -22.92
C PHE A 138 16.57 0.69 -23.36
N ALA A 139 17.58 0.83 -22.49
CA ALA A 139 18.93 0.35 -22.77
C ALA A 139 18.97 -1.18 -22.97
N SER A 140 18.23 -1.94 -22.16
CA SER A 140 18.09 -3.39 -22.30
C SER A 140 17.44 -3.78 -23.64
N THR A 141 16.35 -3.11 -24.04
CA THR A 141 15.73 -3.32 -25.36
C THR A 141 16.68 -2.98 -26.49
N LEU A 142 17.43 -1.87 -26.38
CA LEU A 142 18.43 -1.49 -27.37
C LEU A 142 19.50 -2.58 -27.54
N LEU A 143 20.05 -3.11 -26.44
CA LEU A 143 21.03 -4.21 -26.47
C LEU A 143 20.46 -5.48 -27.11
N SER A 144 19.19 -5.81 -26.83
CA SER A 144 18.51 -6.93 -27.47
C SER A 144 18.38 -6.71 -28.98
N ASP A 145 17.95 -5.53 -29.42
CA ASP A 145 17.82 -5.19 -30.84
C ASP A 145 19.16 -5.23 -31.57
N LEU A 146 20.23 -4.78 -30.90
CA LEU A 146 21.60 -4.80 -31.43
C LEU A 146 22.15 -6.21 -31.61
N SER A 147 21.79 -7.15 -30.73
CA SER A 147 22.23 -8.55 -30.83
C SER A 147 21.73 -9.23 -32.11
N ALA A 148 20.64 -8.72 -32.70
CA ALA A 148 20.11 -9.19 -33.98
C ALA A 148 20.86 -8.61 -35.19
N VAL A 149 21.65 -7.55 -35.02
CA VAL A 149 22.39 -6.90 -36.11
C VAL A 149 23.74 -7.59 -36.31
N LYS A 150 23.93 -8.20 -37.48
CA LYS A 150 25.17 -8.89 -37.84
C LYS A 150 25.78 -8.28 -39.08
N LEU A 151 27.10 -8.18 -39.11
CA LEU A 151 27.82 -7.81 -40.32
C LEU A 151 27.53 -8.82 -41.44
N VAL A 152 27.32 -8.31 -42.64
CA VAL A 152 27.16 -9.12 -43.85
C VAL A 152 28.55 -9.59 -44.28
N PRO A 153 28.80 -10.91 -44.36
CA PRO A 153 30.07 -11.41 -44.86
C PRO A 153 30.18 -11.13 -46.37
N LEU A 154 31.18 -10.33 -46.75
CA LEU A 154 31.41 -9.94 -48.14
C LEU A 154 32.42 -10.88 -48.83
N PRO A 155 32.28 -11.14 -50.14
CA PRO A 155 33.29 -11.84 -50.90
C PRO A 155 34.61 -11.04 -50.92
N GLN A 156 35.73 -11.75 -50.79
CA GLN A 156 37.08 -11.15 -50.81
C GLN A 156 37.54 -10.75 -52.22
N ASP A 157 36.99 -11.41 -53.24
CA ASP A 157 37.28 -11.15 -54.64
C ASP A 157 36.01 -10.63 -55.34
N THR A 158 36.12 -9.47 -55.96
CA THR A 158 35.04 -8.77 -56.66
C THR A 158 35.14 -8.88 -58.18
N THR A 159 36.20 -9.49 -58.72
CA THR A 159 36.52 -9.50 -60.16
C THR A 159 35.47 -10.21 -61.03
N HIS A 160 34.68 -11.10 -60.44
CA HIS A 160 33.67 -11.90 -61.13
C HIS A 160 32.22 -11.46 -60.85
N LEU A 161 32.02 -10.34 -60.16
CA LEU A 161 30.67 -9.83 -59.86
C LEU A 161 30.04 -9.19 -61.09
N THR A 162 28.78 -9.51 -61.35
CA THR A 162 27.94 -8.77 -62.31
C THR A 162 27.62 -7.37 -61.78
N LEU A 163 27.23 -6.42 -62.65
CA LEU A 163 26.84 -5.06 -62.24
C LEU A 163 25.78 -5.02 -61.12
N ALA A 164 24.81 -5.94 -61.14
CA ALA A 164 23.79 -6.05 -60.10
C ALA A 164 24.38 -6.54 -58.77
N GLU A 165 25.32 -7.47 -58.81
CA GLU A 165 26.04 -7.96 -57.64
C GLU A 165 27.03 -6.90 -57.11
N THR A 166 27.71 -6.15 -57.98
CA THR A 166 28.55 -5.01 -57.58
C THR A 166 27.73 -3.96 -56.83
N ARG A 167 26.52 -3.63 -57.31
CA ARG A 167 25.63 -2.70 -56.59
C ARG A 167 25.22 -3.24 -55.21
N LYS A 168 24.89 -4.54 -55.11
CA LYS A 168 24.58 -5.18 -53.82
C LYS A 168 25.80 -5.18 -52.89
N TYR A 169 27.00 -5.39 -53.43
CA TYR A 169 28.25 -5.33 -52.67
C TYR A 169 28.45 -3.97 -52.02
N ILE A 170 28.31 -2.88 -52.79
CA ILE A 170 28.41 -1.51 -52.27
C ILE A 170 27.37 -1.25 -51.17
N GLN A 171 26.12 -1.66 -51.38
CA GLN A 171 25.06 -1.49 -50.36
C GLN A 171 25.35 -2.28 -49.08
N ALA A 172 25.93 -3.48 -49.20
CA ALA A 172 26.31 -4.29 -48.04
C ALA A 172 27.57 -3.73 -47.33
N GLU A 173 28.50 -3.09 -48.05
CA GLU A 173 29.59 -2.32 -47.46
C GLU A 173 29.08 -1.10 -46.67
N GLU A 174 28.19 -0.31 -47.26
CA GLU A 174 27.53 0.83 -46.60
C GLU A 174 26.81 0.37 -45.32
N PHE A 175 26.08 -0.75 -45.40
CA PHE A 175 25.45 -1.36 -44.24
C PHE A 175 26.47 -1.76 -43.17
N ASN A 176 27.53 -2.48 -43.55
CA ASN A 176 28.57 -2.90 -42.62
C ASN A 176 29.27 -1.71 -41.95
N GLN A 177 29.49 -0.62 -42.69
CA GLN A 177 30.04 0.61 -42.16
C GLN A 177 29.10 1.25 -41.12
N ALA A 178 27.80 1.37 -41.44
CA ALA A 178 26.80 1.87 -40.50
C ALA A 178 26.71 1.00 -39.24
N VAL A 179 26.82 -0.33 -39.36
CA VAL A 179 26.85 -1.24 -38.20
C VAL A 179 28.09 -1.02 -37.34
N ARG A 180 29.28 -0.80 -37.93
CA ARG A 180 30.50 -0.49 -37.17
C ARG A 180 30.38 0.84 -36.43
N GLU A 181 29.84 1.86 -37.09
CA GLU A 181 29.57 3.17 -36.47
C GLU A 181 28.58 3.06 -35.32
N LEU A 182 27.50 2.29 -35.51
CA LEU A 182 26.53 1.98 -34.46
C LEU A 182 27.23 1.35 -33.26
N ILE A 183 27.94 0.23 -33.43
CA ILE A 183 28.67 -0.48 -32.36
C ILE A 183 29.65 0.44 -31.65
N SER A 184 30.41 1.26 -32.39
CA SER A 184 31.35 2.21 -31.81
C SER A 184 30.64 3.28 -30.97
N SER A 185 29.48 3.77 -31.39
CA SER A 185 28.75 4.84 -30.69
C SER A 185 28.11 4.39 -29.37
N ILE A 186 27.79 3.10 -29.25
CA ILE A 186 27.13 2.52 -28.07
C ILE A 186 28.10 1.70 -27.20
N GLY A 187 29.40 1.72 -27.49
CA GLY A 187 30.39 0.83 -26.87
C GLY A 187 30.26 0.80 -25.35
N SER A 188 30.10 1.95 -24.71
CA SER A 188 29.90 2.06 -23.26
C SER A 188 28.62 1.40 -22.72
N VAL A 189 27.55 1.33 -23.53
CA VAL A 189 26.32 0.61 -23.17
C VAL A 189 26.54 -0.90 -23.29
N ILE A 190 27.25 -1.35 -24.34
CA ILE A 190 27.67 -2.75 -24.51
C ILE A 190 28.57 -3.18 -23.35
N ASP A 191 29.56 -2.36 -22.98
CA ASP A 191 30.46 -2.63 -21.85
C ASP A 191 29.69 -2.76 -20.52
N SER A 192 28.53 -2.11 -20.42
CA SER A 192 27.64 -2.17 -19.24
C SER A 192 26.62 -3.29 -19.30
N GLN A 193 26.60 -4.13 -20.34
CA GLN A 193 25.57 -5.16 -20.57
C GLN A 193 25.33 -6.06 -19.35
N ALA A 194 26.39 -6.62 -18.76
CA ALA A 194 26.25 -7.50 -17.59
C ALA A 194 25.60 -6.79 -16.38
N SER A 195 25.92 -5.51 -16.17
CA SER A 195 25.31 -4.71 -15.08
C SER A 195 23.86 -4.36 -15.37
N ILE A 196 23.52 -4.14 -16.64
CA ILE A 196 22.14 -3.91 -17.09
C ILE A 196 21.32 -5.17 -16.88
N GLU A 197 21.82 -6.33 -17.30
CA GLU A 197 21.16 -7.63 -17.13
C GLU A 197 20.92 -7.96 -15.65
N GLU A 198 21.94 -7.82 -14.79
CA GLU A 198 21.82 -8.01 -13.34
C GLU A 198 20.74 -7.10 -12.72
N CYS A 199 20.71 -5.81 -13.11
CA CYS A 199 19.69 -4.90 -12.61
C CYS A 199 18.30 -5.24 -13.17
N MET A 200 18.20 -5.68 -14.42
CA MET A 200 16.94 -6.05 -15.08
C MET A 200 16.35 -7.34 -14.49
N GLU A 201 17.17 -8.33 -14.15
CA GLU A 201 16.76 -9.50 -13.36
C GLU A 201 16.21 -9.06 -12.01
N GLY A 202 16.87 -8.07 -11.38
CA GLY A 202 16.37 -7.41 -10.19
C GLY A 202 15.00 -6.71 -10.36
N LEU A 203 14.58 -6.39 -11.58
CA LEU A 203 13.40 -5.59 -11.90
C LEU A 203 12.24 -6.39 -12.52
N SER A 204 12.43 -7.66 -12.87
CA SER A 204 11.45 -8.46 -13.63
C SER A 204 10.05 -8.47 -13.01
N ASP A 205 9.99 -8.50 -11.68
CA ASP A 205 8.75 -8.63 -10.91
C ASP A 205 8.33 -7.30 -10.26
N LEU A 206 9.02 -6.21 -10.61
CA LEU A 206 8.86 -4.91 -9.97
C LEU A 206 8.11 -3.93 -10.85
N GLU A 207 6.92 -3.58 -10.38
CA GLU A 207 6.20 -2.42 -10.89
C GLU A 207 6.97 -1.14 -10.56
N THR A 208 6.86 -0.16 -11.46
CA THR A 208 7.42 1.17 -11.24
C THR A 208 6.69 1.83 -10.07
N PRO A 209 7.39 2.31 -9.03
CA PRO A 209 6.73 2.91 -7.88
C PRO A 209 6.07 4.24 -8.27
N ASP A 210 4.76 4.29 -8.18
CA ASP A 210 3.97 5.52 -8.31
C ASP A 210 3.99 6.28 -6.97
N ILE A 211 4.83 7.32 -6.90
CA ILE A 211 5.01 8.14 -5.69
C ILE A 211 3.73 8.83 -5.27
N GLU A 212 2.88 9.25 -6.20
CA GLU A 212 1.62 9.93 -5.90
C GLU A 212 0.62 8.95 -5.27
N ALA A 213 0.47 7.77 -5.89
CA ALA A 213 -0.39 6.72 -5.35
C ALA A 213 0.08 6.24 -3.96
N LEU A 214 1.40 6.13 -3.75
CA LEU A 214 1.97 5.79 -2.44
C LEU A 214 1.71 6.88 -1.39
N THR A 215 1.82 8.15 -1.79
CA THR A 215 1.51 9.28 -0.90
C THR A 215 0.03 9.32 -0.52
N ALA A 216 -0.87 9.07 -1.48
CA ALA A 216 -2.31 8.96 -1.22
C ALA A 216 -2.62 7.82 -0.24
N LEU A 217 -2.00 6.66 -0.42
CA LEU A 217 -2.14 5.53 0.50
C LEU A 217 -1.65 5.86 1.92
N ASN A 218 -0.54 6.60 2.06
CA ASN A 218 -0.05 7.07 3.36
C ASN A 218 -1.05 7.99 4.07
N GLN A 219 -1.71 8.88 3.31
CA GLN A 219 -2.73 9.78 3.84
C GLN A 219 -4.00 9.02 4.25
N GLU A 220 -4.47 8.07 3.41
CA GLU A 220 -5.63 7.24 3.69
C GLU A 220 -5.44 6.39 4.96
N SER A 221 -4.29 5.71 5.05
CA SER A 221 -3.92 4.90 6.22
C SER A 221 -3.77 5.75 7.49
N GLY A 222 -3.20 6.95 7.40
CA GLY A 222 -3.16 7.91 8.50
C GLY A 222 -4.57 8.33 8.98
N ALA A 223 -5.46 8.68 8.04
CA ALA A 223 -6.85 9.04 8.37
C ALA A 223 -7.63 7.86 8.99
N LEU A 224 -7.37 6.64 8.54
CA LEU A 224 -7.95 5.43 9.13
C LEU A 224 -7.41 5.19 10.56
N LEU A 225 -6.12 5.39 10.77
CA LEU A 225 -5.50 5.25 12.09
C LEU A 225 -6.09 6.25 13.10
N ASP A 226 -6.25 7.51 12.70
CA ASP A 226 -6.92 8.53 13.51
C ASP A 226 -8.35 8.14 13.88
N ALA A 227 -9.11 7.61 12.90
CA ALA A 227 -10.46 7.13 13.14
C ALA A 227 -10.48 5.96 14.14
N LEU A 228 -9.54 5.01 14.03
CA LEU A 228 -9.41 3.89 14.95
C LEU A 228 -9.06 4.32 16.37
N TYR A 229 -8.17 5.30 16.55
CA TYR A 229 -7.85 5.84 17.88
C TYR A 229 -9.07 6.51 18.53
N ARG A 230 -9.80 7.33 17.77
CA ARG A 230 -11.05 7.96 18.25
C ARG A 230 -12.08 6.91 18.65
N LEU A 231 -12.34 5.93 17.78
CA LEU A 231 -13.29 4.86 18.06
C LEU A 231 -12.85 3.99 19.23
N SER A 232 -11.56 3.69 19.38
CA SER A 232 -11.05 2.94 20.52
C SER A 232 -11.29 3.67 21.83
N ARG A 233 -11.10 5.00 21.85
CA ARG A 233 -11.41 5.83 23.03
C ARG A 233 -12.90 5.80 23.32
N ASP A 234 -13.73 5.99 22.30
CA ASP A 234 -15.18 5.99 22.42
C ASP A 234 -15.71 4.63 22.92
N GLN A 235 -15.18 3.51 22.43
CA GLN A 235 -15.49 2.16 22.90
C GLN A 235 -15.19 1.99 24.40
N THR A 236 -14.03 2.46 24.86
CA THR A 236 -13.65 2.40 26.28
C THR A 236 -14.62 3.22 27.15
N VAL A 237 -14.87 4.48 26.77
CA VAL A 237 -15.77 5.37 27.52
C VAL A 237 -17.19 4.81 27.54
N ALA A 238 -17.70 4.40 26.38
CA ALA A 238 -19.03 3.83 26.24
C ALA A 238 -19.20 2.56 27.08
N ARG A 239 -18.21 1.65 27.07
CA ARG A 239 -18.25 0.42 27.87
C ARG A 239 -18.34 0.73 29.37
N THR A 240 -17.55 1.69 29.87
CA THR A 240 -17.63 2.13 31.26
C THR A 240 -18.99 2.74 31.58
N LEU A 241 -19.53 3.61 30.71
CA LEU A 241 -20.83 4.24 30.91
C LEU A 241 -21.99 3.24 30.88
N VAL A 242 -21.96 2.26 29.98
CA VAL A 242 -22.96 1.19 29.91
C VAL A 242 -22.91 0.34 31.18
N GLN A 243 -21.73 0.02 31.70
CA GLN A 243 -21.60 -0.69 32.98
C GLN A 243 -22.16 0.12 34.15
N GLN A 244 -21.88 1.43 34.23
CA GLN A 244 -22.47 2.31 35.24
C GLN A 244 -23.99 2.37 35.10
N TRP A 245 -24.51 2.52 33.88
CA TRP A 245 -25.94 2.60 33.59
C TRP A 245 -26.69 1.32 33.96
N LYS A 246 -26.09 0.15 33.69
CA LYS A 246 -26.64 -1.16 34.09
C LYS A 246 -26.71 -1.35 35.61
N LYS A 247 -25.83 -0.71 36.38
CA LYS A 247 -25.84 -0.77 37.86
C LYS A 247 -26.92 0.11 38.49
N VAL A 248 -27.45 1.10 37.77
CA VAL A 248 -28.50 1.98 38.28
C VAL A 248 -29.86 1.27 38.15
N PRO A 249 -30.60 1.07 39.27
CA PRO A 249 -31.90 0.43 39.26
C PRO A 249 -32.86 1.08 38.25
N LEU A 250 -33.59 0.23 37.51
CA LEU A 250 -34.68 0.71 36.65
C LEU A 250 -35.88 1.05 37.55
N VAL A 251 -36.08 2.34 37.78
CA VAL A 251 -37.29 2.87 38.42
C VAL A 251 -38.10 3.61 37.37
N THR A 252 -39.34 3.18 37.17
CA THR A 252 -40.29 3.87 36.28
C THR A 252 -40.92 5.06 36.99
N LYS A 253 -41.36 6.08 36.23
CA LYS A 253 -42.09 7.22 36.80
C LYS A 253 -43.31 6.77 37.63
N VAL A 254 -44.04 5.79 37.12
CA VAL A 254 -45.22 5.20 37.80
C VAL A 254 -44.86 4.58 39.16
N GLN A 255 -43.70 3.93 39.31
CA GLN A 255 -43.27 3.39 40.60
C GLN A 255 -42.96 4.50 41.61
N ALA A 256 -42.31 5.57 41.17
CA ALA A 256 -42.03 6.72 42.03
C ALA A 256 -43.32 7.45 42.42
N GLU A 257 -44.23 7.66 41.48
CA GLU A 257 -45.55 8.28 41.71
C GLU A 257 -46.41 7.46 42.68
N ARG A 258 -46.37 6.12 42.59
CA ARG A 258 -47.05 5.25 43.55
C ARG A 258 -46.46 5.39 44.96
N GLU A 259 -45.14 5.42 45.09
CA GLU A 259 -44.50 5.58 46.41
C GLU A 259 -44.78 6.97 47.01
N GLU A 260 -44.84 8.01 46.17
CA GLU A 260 -45.26 9.35 46.56
C GLU A 260 -46.71 9.38 47.07
N PHE A 261 -47.63 8.75 46.34
CA PHE A 261 -49.02 8.61 46.76
C PHE A 261 -49.18 7.89 48.11
N GLU A 262 -48.39 6.84 48.36
CA GLU A 262 -48.38 6.12 49.64
C GLU A 262 -47.89 7.00 50.80
N VAL A 263 -46.84 7.80 50.57
CA VAL A 263 -46.36 8.80 51.54
C VAL A 263 -47.45 9.81 51.88
N ASP A 264 -48.22 10.26 50.88
CA ASP A 264 -49.33 11.20 51.07
C ASP A 264 -50.48 10.56 51.86
N CYS A 265 -50.86 9.32 51.53
CA CYS A 265 -51.89 8.57 52.26
C CYS A 265 -51.54 8.38 53.74
N LEU A 266 -50.30 8.02 54.03
CA LEU A 266 -49.80 7.90 55.41
C LEU A 266 -49.73 9.27 56.10
N GLY A 267 -49.37 10.33 55.38
CA GLY A 267 -49.41 11.71 55.86
C GLY A 267 -50.81 12.10 56.32
N ASP A 268 -51.84 11.76 55.55
CA ASP A 268 -53.23 12.01 55.90
C ASP A 268 -53.74 11.13 57.04
N ARG A 269 -53.28 9.88 57.14
CA ARG A 269 -53.52 9.02 58.32
C ARG A 269 -52.92 9.64 59.58
N LEU A 270 -51.68 10.13 59.50
CA LEU A 270 -51.00 10.77 60.64
C LEU A 270 -51.74 12.04 61.09
N LYS A 271 -52.27 12.85 60.16
CA LYS A 271 -53.11 14.02 60.49
C LYS A 271 -54.37 13.62 61.24
N ARG A 272 -55.07 12.56 60.81
CA ARG A 272 -56.27 12.04 61.50
C ARG A 272 -55.94 11.55 62.91
N LEU A 273 -54.83 10.82 63.06
CA LEU A 273 -54.40 10.31 64.36
C LEU A 273 -54.04 11.42 65.36
N LYS A 274 -53.61 12.61 64.91
CA LYS A 274 -53.25 13.76 65.78
C LYS A 274 -54.39 14.25 66.69
N GLY A 275 -55.64 14.04 66.29
CA GLY A 275 -56.83 14.43 67.08
C GLY A 275 -57.28 13.42 68.13
N MET A 276 -56.73 12.19 68.14
CA MET A 276 -57.22 11.11 68.99
C MET A 276 -56.32 10.86 70.20
N THR A 277 -56.88 10.89 71.41
CA THR A 277 -56.20 10.58 72.68
C THR A 277 -55.85 9.08 72.76
N GLY A 278 -54.68 8.74 73.33
CA GLY A 278 -54.23 7.34 73.50
C GLY A 278 -53.47 6.72 72.31
N MET A 279 -53.44 7.36 71.14
CA MET A 279 -52.85 6.80 69.91
C MET A 279 -51.34 7.07 69.73
N GLY A 280 -50.59 7.30 70.81
CA GLY A 280 -49.20 7.74 70.76
C GLY A 280 -48.25 6.76 70.04
N GLN A 281 -48.38 5.46 70.33
CA GLN A 281 -47.56 4.42 69.70
C GLN A 281 -47.84 4.28 68.20
N GLU A 282 -49.11 4.35 67.80
CA GLU A 282 -49.51 4.25 66.39
C GLU A 282 -49.04 5.48 65.59
N ARG A 283 -49.10 6.68 66.18
CA ARG A 283 -48.52 7.90 65.56
C ARG A 283 -47.02 7.75 65.33
N ALA A 284 -46.28 7.21 66.32
CA ALA A 284 -44.85 6.98 66.19
C ALA A 284 -44.53 5.93 65.11
N ALA A 285 -45.32 4.85 65.03
CA ALA A 285 -45.19 3.83 63.99
C ALA A 285 -45.45 4.39 62.58
N VAL A 286 -46.52 5.16 62.39
CA VAL A 286 -46.84 5.81 61.10
C VAL A 286 -45.77 6.84 60.73
N GLN A 287 -45.20 7.58 61.70
CA GLN A 287 -44.08 8.49 61.44
C GLN A 287 -42.82 7.75 60.97
N ALA A 288 -42.49 6.62 61.58
CA ALA A 288 -41.35 5.79 61.17
C ALA A 288 -41.55 5.20 59.76
N GLU A 289 -42.79 4.79 59.42
CA GLU A 289 -43.13 4.31 58.09
C GLU A 289 -43.03 5.41 57.03
N ILE A 290 -43.56 6.61 57.31
CA ILE A 290 -43.41 7.78 56.44
C ILE A 290 -41.93 8.10 56.21
N ALA A 291 -41.11 8.09 57.26
CA ALA A 291 -39.67 8.36 57.15
C ALA A 291 -38.98 7.33 56.24
N THR A 292 -39.30 6.05 56.41
CA THR A 292 -38.78 4.95 55.59
C THR A 292 -39.18 5.11 54.13
N ARG A 293 -40.46 5.36 53.85
CA ARG A 293 -40.96 5.52 52.48
C ARG A 293 -40.44 6.78 51.81
N LYS A 294 -40.29 7.89 52.54
CA LYS A 294 -39.61 9.10 52.04
C LYS A 294 -38.15 8.82 51.66
N GLN A 295 -37.44 8.02 52.46
CA GLN A 295 -36.08 7.60 52.12
C GLN A 295 -36.05 6.74 50.85
N THR A 296 -36.99 5.81 50.70
CA THR A 296 -37.17 4.99 49.49
C THR A 296 -37.47 5.86 48.27
N LEU A 297 -38.43 6.78 48.36
CA LEU A 297 -38.77 7.73 47.28
C LEU A 297 -37.56 8.59 46.88
N ALA A 298 -36.80 9.10 47.85
CA ALA A 298 -35.57 9.86 47.56
C ALA A 298 -34.50 9.02 46.85
N SER A 299 -34.40 7.72 47.18
CA SER A 299 -33.51 6.77 46.48
C SER A 299 -33.99 6.48 45.04
N MET A 300 -35.31 6.31 44.85
CA MET A 300 -35.96 6.15 43.55
C MET A 300 -35.71 7.37 42.65
N GLN A 301 -35.95 8.58 43.15
CA GLN A 301 -35.71 9.83 42.42
C GLN A 301 -34.23 9.99 42.03
N ARG A 302 -33.29 9.68 42.94
CA ARG A 302 -31.85 9.66 42.62
C ARG A 302 -31.53 8.67 41.49
N SER A 303 -32.13 7.48 41.52
CA SER A 303 -31.94 6.47 40.47
C SER A 303 -32.46 6.96 39.12
N ILE A 304 -33.64 7.59 39.08
CA ILE A 304 -34.22 8.20 37.87
C ILE A 304 -33.30 9.30 37.31
N GLN A 305 -32.83 10.21 38.17
CA GLN A 305 -31.95 11.31 37.77
C GLN A 305 -30.61 10.80 37.23
N GLU A 306 -29.99 9.83 37.90
CA GLU A 306 -28.71 9.28 37.49
C GLU A 306 -28.83 8.49 36.18
N ARG A 307 -29.90 7.70 36.00
CA ARG A 307 -30.19 7.05 34.71
C ARG A 307 -30.35 8.07 33.59
N ALA A 308 -31.10 9.15 33.82
CA ALA A 308 -31.28 10.21 32.84
C ALA A 308 -29.96 10.95 32.51
N ARG A 309 -29.08 11.14 33.51
CA ARG A 309 -27.74 11.70 33.32
C ARG A 309 -26.87 10.77 32.47
N LEU A 310 -26.82 9.48 32.79
CA LEU A 310 -26.04 8.49 32.06
C LEU A 310 -26.57 8.26 30.64
N THR A 311 -27.89 8.25 30.43
CA THR A 311 -28.50 8.18 29.10
C THR A 311 -28.08 9.38 28.24
N ARG A 312 -28.07 10.61 28.78
CA ARG A 312 -27.56 11.80 28.06
C ARG A 312 -26.08 11.68 27.70
N ARG A 313 -25.25 11.10 28.59
CA ARG A 313 -23.83 10.86 28.32
C ARG A 313 -23.58 9.74 27.32
N LEU A 314 -24.48 8.76 27.21
CA LEU A 314 -24.42 7.65 26.26
C LEU A 314 -24.90 8.05 24.85
N ALA A 315 -25.76 9.07 24.73
CA ALA A 315 -26.34 9.50 23.46
C ALA A 315 -25.34 9.76 22.32
N PRO A 316 -24.14 10.36 22.54
CA PRO A 316 -23.15 10.53 21.47
C PRO A 316 -22.57 9.23 20.92
N TYR A 317 -22.72 8.11 21.65
CA TYR A 317 -22.11 6.82 21.37
C TYR A 317 -23.08 5.81 20.77
N THR A 318 -24.27 6.23 20.32
CA THR A 318 -25.31 5.36 19.72
C THR A 318 -24.90 4.71 18.40
N HIS A 319 -23.76 5.12 17.82
CA HIS A 319 -23.12 4.46 16.69
C HIS A 319 -22.39 3.16 17.09
N LEU A 320 -22.19 2.93 18.39
CA LEU A 320 -21.65 1.69 18.92
C LEU A 320 -22.80 0.71 19.23
N PRO A 321 -22.77 -0.54 18.71
CA PRO A 321 -23.84 -1.51 18.91
C PRO A 321 -24.19 -1.80 20.36
N GLU A 322 -23.19 -1.84 21.25
CA GLU A 322 -23.40 -2.07 22.68
C GLU A 322 -24.24 -0.96 23.34
N VAL A 323 -24.06 0.29 22.90
CA VAL A 323 -24.77 1.46 23.42
C VAL A 323 -26.19 1.54 22.86
N ALA A 324 -26.33 1.36 21.54
CA ALA A 324 -27.64 1.31 20.88
C ALA A 324 -28.54 0.25 21.52
N LYS A 325 -27.98 -0.96 21.75
CA LYS A 325 -28.67 -2.05 22.45
C LYS A 325 -29.01 -1.70 23.90
N ALA A 326 -28.10 -1.07 24.63
CA ALA A 326 -28.34 -0.67 26.02
C ALA A 326 -29.46 0.37 26.14
N LEU A 327 -29.54 1.32 25.20
CA LEU A 327 -30.55 2.38 25.19
C LEU A 327 -31.85 2.00 24.49
N GLY A 328 -31.92 0.85 23.81
CA GLY A 328 -33.07 0.46 23.00
C GLY A 328 -33.29 1.36 21.78
N GLN A 329 -32.22 1.94 21.24
CA GLN A 329 -32.24 2.86 20.11
C GLN A 329 -31.70 2.20 18.84
N PRO A 330 -32.13 2.64 17.65
CA PRO A 330 -31.55 2.16 16.40
C PRO A 330 -30.08 2.56 16.29
N LEU A 331 -29.28 1.70 15.66
CA LEU A 331 -27.86 1.96 15.44
C LEU A 331 -27.70 3.19 14.53
N THR A 332 -26.99 4.21 15.01
CA THR A 332 -26.69 5.38 14.20
C THR A 332 -25.53 5.08 13.24
N PRO A 333 -25.61 5.41 11.94
CA PRO A 333 -24.49 5.21 11.02
C PRO A 333 -23.24 5.96 11.49
N LEU A 334 -22.07 5.30 11.42
CA LEU A 334 -20.81 5.88 11.88
C LEU A 334 -20.51 7.23 11.20
N ASP A 335 -20.75 7.33 9.89
CA ASP A 335 -20.48 8.56 9.13
C ASP A 335 -21.37 9.74 9.57
N SER A 336 -22.58 9.45 10.03
CA SER A 336 -23.48 10.46 10.60
C SER A 336 -22.99 10.91 11.99
N ALA A 337 -22.51 9.97 12.81
CA ALA A 337 -21.97 10.27 14.13
C ALA A 337 -20.67 11.09 14.06
N LEU A 338 -19.76 10.76 13.13
CA LEU A 338 -18.52 11.50 12.91
C LEU A 338 -18.76 12.93 12.40
N LYS A 339 -19.76 13.13 11.51
CA LYS A 339 -20.16 14.47 11.07
C LYS A 339 -20.75 15.30 12.22
N ASN A 340 -21.59 14.71 13.06
CA ASN A 340 -22.23 15.41 14.18
C ASN A 340 -21.23 15.79 15.29
N GLN A 341 -20.21 14.96 15.54
CA GLN A 341 -19.14 15.31 16.49
C GLN A 341 -18.23 16.43 15.97
N ALA A 342 -17.97 16.52 14.66
CA ALA A 342 -17.20 17.61 14.07
C ALA A 342 -17.88 18.98 14.26
N VAL A 343 -19.22 19.02 14.16
CA VAL A 343 -20.01 20.25 14.38
C VAL A 343 -20.01 20.66 15.87
N MET A 344 -20.08 19.70 16.79
CA MET A 344 -20.05 20.00 18.24
C MET A 344 -18.66 20.40 18.76
N GLY A 345 -17.58 19.96 18.10
CA GLY A 345 -16.21 20.39 18.42
C GLY A 345 -15.91 21.85 18.06
N VAL A 346 -16.59 22.40 17.05
CA VAL A 346 -16.46 23.82 16.64
C VAL A 346 -17.40 24.72 17.46
N GLY A 347 -18.51 24.18 17.99
CA GLY A 347 -19.50 24.92 18.77
C GLY A 347 -19.17 25.16 20.25
N MET A 348 -18.06 24.61 20.78
CA MET A 348 -17.65 24.79 22.19
C MET A 348 -16.44 25.73 22.38
N MET A 349 -16.24 26.71 21.49
CA MET A 349 -15.55 27.95 21.89
C MET A 349 -16.51 28.78 22.74
N VAL A 350 -16.65 28.38 24.01
CA VAL A 350 -17.32 29.18 25.03
C VAL A 350 -16.49 30.45 25.21
N LYS A 351 -17.09 31.61 24.88
CA LYS A 351 -16.57 32.92 25.25
C LYS A 351 -16.36 32.91 26.77
N HIS A 352 -15.10 32.89 27.22
CA HIS A 352 -14.79 33.26 28.58
C HIS A 352 -15.22 34.72 28.78
N PRO A 353 -16.08 35.05 29.76
CA PRO A 353 -16.25 36.43 30.16
C PRO A 353 -14.93 36.86 30.80
N VAL A 354 -14.33 37.90 30.22
CA VAL A 354 -13.23 38.64 30.82
C VAL A 354 -13.82 39.29 32.07
N CYS A 355 -13.32 38.90 33.24
CA CYS A 355 -13.37 39.71 34.45
C CYS A 355 -12.04 40.45 34.57
#